data_AF-Q4WIH8-F1
#
_entry.id   AF-Q4WIH8-F1
#
_cell.length_a   1.000
_cell.length_b   1.000
_cell.length_c   1.000
_cell.angle_alpha   90.00
_cell.angle_beta   90.00
_cell.angle_gamma   90.00
#
_symmetry.space_group_name_H-M   'P 1'
#
loop_
_entity.id
_entity.type
_entity.pdbx_description
1 polymer ?
#
loop_
_entity_poly.entity_id
_entity_poly.type
_entity_poly.pdbx_seq_one_letter_code
_entity_poly.pdbx_strand_id
1 'polypeptide(L)'
;MSPPSSSHSPNASTTMTPKPKATPSKQPLHPTPTRQEQTQEPPCEFTHPCTTSTTSLSGSGSGSGSHPRKLISHIFGRNKTSTKLFPSTVWVHYCRKHYQRARYRSRAWPFTQCELLLDSLGRMEAWGGVESFEVVLRRREMERLSSAEQRQGSGKKGTGRALRKGRRGGGGEASACTSTGASGEEYGDDEEESDDGGRRRRRKPRIKACPVPGWLRAETGPGKSFAEIRAMVERIREDLTEQQHRLTQKTKGTGKSKEQVLFPDIEILPTFRSWVLEQATADGENTSKKSRVSRKGAVQKGTKVIQ
;
A
#
# COMPACT_ATOMS: atom_id res chain seq x y z
N MET A 1 45.12 59.07 -22.53
CA MET A 1 44.87 60.30 -23.31
C MET A 1 44.71 59.87 -24.76
N SER A 2 43.53 60.05 -25.35
CA SER A 2 43.19 59.82 -26.77
C SER A 2 43.75 60.97 -27.66
N PRO A 3 43.59 61.05 -29.02
CA PRO A 3 42.69 60.33 -29.94
C PRO A 3 43.33 60.02 -31.35
N PRO A 4 42.66 60.14 -32.53
CA PRO A 4 41.98 59.05 -33.25
C PRO A 4 42.38 58.95 -34.75
N SER A 5 41.79 58.01 -35.52
CA SER A 5 41.42 58.25 -36.93
C SER A 5 40.45 57.20 -37.47
N SER A 6 39.26 57.66 -37.81
CA SER A 6 38.23 56.97 -38.60
C SER A 6 38.57 56.98 -40.09
N SER A 7 38.16 55.96 -40.82
CA SER A 7 37.81 56.10 -42.25
C SER A 7 36.60 55.23 -42.58
N HIS A 8 35.75 55.78 -43.45
CA HIS A 8 34.39 55.37 -43.75
C HIS A 8 34.29 54.48 -45.02
N SER A 9 33.31 53.56 -45.01
CA SER A 9 32.40 53.15 -46.12
C SER A 9 32.99 52.41 -47.36
N PRO A 10 32.18 51.67 -48.18
CA PRO A 10 30.71 51.66 -48.26
C PRO A 10 29.99 50.29 -48.30
N ASN A 11 28.66 50.39 -48.18
CA ASN A 11 27.63 49.37 -48.40
C ASN A 11 27.77 48.60 -49.72
N ALA A 12 27.54 47.28 -49.66
CA ALA A 12 26.96 46.53 -50.75
C ALA A 12 25.93 45.54 -50.19
N SER A 13 24.67 45.79 -50.52
CA SER A 13 23.51 44.94 -50.26
C SER A 13 23.68 43.59 -50.95
N THR A 14 23.49 42.48 -50.23
CA THR A 14 23.19 41.19 -50.84
C THR A 14 22.19 40.43 -49.96
N THR A 15 20.95 40.49 -50.44
CA THR A 15 19.98 39.39 -50.56
C THR A 15 19.93 38.36 -49.42
N MET A 16 18.95 38.57 -48.55
CA MET A 16 18.36 37.59 -47.65
C MET A 16 17.96 36.31 -48.40
N THR A 17 18.55 35.18 -48.02
CA THR A 17 18.01 33.83 -48.30
C THR A 17 17.63 33.17 -46.97
N PRO A 18 16.42 32.61 -46.83
CA PRO A 18 15.96 32.05 -45.58
C PRO A 18 16.62 30.70 -45.28
N LYS A 19 17.28 30.65 -44.13
CA LYS A 19 17.84 29.46 -43.48
C LYS A 19 16.76 28.37 -43.32
N PRO A 20 17.02 27.10 -43.69
CA PRO A 20 16.04 26.04 -43.54
C PRO A 20 15.75 25.80 -42.06
N LYS A 21 14.46 25.87 -41.74
CA LYS A 21 13.85 25.63 -40.44
C LYS A 21 14.14 24.20 -40.00
N ALA A 22 14.89 24.06 -38.91
CA ALA A 22 15.14 22.77 -38.27
C ALA A 22 13.80 22.13 -37.87
N THR A 23 13.58 20.93 -38.41
CA THR A 23 12.45 20.06 -38.13
C THR A 23 12.45 19.69 -36.65
N PRO A 24 11.34 19.82 -35.90
CA PRO A 24 11.28 19.32 -34.54
C PRO A 24 11.39 17.79 -34.58
N SER A 25 12.46 17.29 -33.97
CA SER A 25 12.74 15.87 -33.80
C SER A 25 11.57 15.22 -33.07
N LYS A 26 10.94 14.22 -33.73
CA LYS A 26 9.90 13.37 -33.14
C LYS A 26 10.49 12.71 -31.89
N GLN A 27 9.97 13.05 -30.72
CA GLN A 27 10.20 12.26 -29.52
C GLN A 27 9.71 10.82 -29.78
N PRO A 28 10.36 9.79 -29.20
CA PRO A 28 9.88 8.42 -29.31
C PRO A 28 8.49 8.35 -28.70
N LEU A 29 7.50 8.01 -29.54
CA LEU A 29 6.16 7.64 -29.09
C LEU A 29 6.33 6.47 -28.12
N HIS A 30 5.99 6.70 -26.84
CA HIS A 30 5.84 5.62 -25.88
C HIS A 30 4.92 4.55 -26.48
N PRO A 31 5.29 3.26 -26.46
CA PRO A 31 4.39 2.21 -26.90
C PRO A 31 3.17 2.25 -25.98
N THR A 32 2.06 2.73 -26.52
CA THR A 32 0.77 2.65 -25.86
C THR A 32 0.43 1.16 -25.77
N PRO A 33 0.29 0.56 -24.57
CA PRO A 33 -0.09 -0.84 -24.49
C PRO A 33 -1.48 -0.97 -25.08
N THR A 34 -1.55 -1.61 -26.26
CA THR A 34 -2.80 -1.89 -26.94
C THR A 34 -3.60 -2.83 -26.06
N ARG A 35 -4.86 -2.48 -25.79
CA ARG A 35 -5.83 -3.15 -24.89
C ARG A 35 -5.98 -4.68 -25.06
N GLN A 36 -5.37 -5.29 -26.07
CA GLN A 36 -5.44 -6.73 -26.32
C GLN A 36 -4.56 -7.56 -25.37
N GLU A 37 -3.56 -6.98 -24.71
CA GLU A 37 -2.67 -7.72 -23.78
C GLU A 37 -3.26 -7.91 -22.35
N GLN A 38 -4.40 -7.27 -22.03
CA GLN A 38 -4.95 -7.26 -20.66
C GLN A 38 -5.80 -8.50 -20.28
N THR A 39 -5.94 -9.50 -21.16
CA THR A 39 -6.84 -10.65 -20.88
C THR A 39 -6.12 -11.85 -20.28
N GLN A 40 -4.79 -11.91 -20.33
CA GLN A 40 -4.05 -12.99 -19.70
C GLN A 40 -3.80 -12.66 -18.22
N GLU A 41 -4.38 -13.49 -17.35
CA GLU A 41 -4.15 -13.42 -15.91
C GLU A 41 -2.65 -13.61 -15.63
N PRO A 42 -2.01 -12.74 -14.82
CA PRO A 42 -0.57 -12.79 -14.61
C PRO A 42 -0.17 -14.11 -13.94
N PRO A 43 0.93 -14.76 -14.37
CA PRO A 43 1.35 -16.03 -13.80
C PRO A 43 1.79 -15.90 -12.34
N CYS A 44 1.82 -17.01 -11.62
CA CYS A 44 2.39 -17.05 -10.27
C CYS A 44 3.92 -17.04 -10.34
N GLU A 45 4.55 -16.04 -9.72
CA GLU A 45 6.01 -15.78 -9.74
C GLU A 45 6.75 -16.38 -8.53
N PHE A 46 6.09 -17.22 -7.72
CA PHE A 46 6.77 -17.83 -6.56
C PHE A 46 7.79 -18.91 -6.99
N THR A 47 7.47 -19.70 -8.01
CA THR A 47 8.33 -20.75 -8.60
C THR A 47 7.92 -20.93 -10.06
N HIS A 48 8.88 -21.23 -10.93
CA HIS A 48 8.65 -21.49 -12.35
C HIS A 48 9.11 -22.90 -12.73
N PRO A 49 8.20 -23.79 -13.18
CA PRO A 49 6.74 -23.63 -13.25
C PRO A 49 6.06 -23.70 -11.88
N CYS A 50 4.96 -22.96 -11.70
CA CYS A 50 4.17 -23.03 -10.46
C CYS A 50 3.29 -24.29 -10.47
N THR A 51 3.68 -25.31 -9.70
CA THR A 51 2.94 -26.59 -9.60
C THR A 51 1.61 -26.50 -8.84
N THR A 52 1.30 -25.35 -8.23
CA THR A 52 0.09 -25.16 -7.42
C THR A 52 -0.96 -24.24 -8.06
N SER A 53 -0.60 -23.59 -9.15
CA SER A 53 -1.55 -22.96 -10.06
C SER A 53 -2.12 -24.09 -10.92
N THR A 54 -3.11 -24.80 -10.41
CA THR A 54 -3.76 -25.90 -11.13
C THR A 54 -4.36 -25.39 -12.45
N THR A 55 -3.97 -26.07 -13.54
CA THR A 55 -4.70 -26.33 -14.80
C THR A 55 -4.98 -25.17 -15.77
N SER A 56 -4.05 -24.97 -16.72
CA SER A 56 -4.36 -24.48 -18.07
C SER A 56 -3.57 -25.20 -19.18
N LEU A 57 -3.14 -26.45 -18.95
CA LEU A 57 -2.50 -27.29 -19.99
C LEU A 57 -3.38 -28.42 -20.56
N SER A 58 -4.63 -28.55 -20.13
CA SER A 58 -5.60 -29.44 -20.78
C SER A 58 -6.87 -28.67 -21.07
N GLY A 59 -7.10 -28.37 -22.35
CA GLY A 59 -8.33 -27.73 -22.81
C GLY A 59 -9.53 -28.63 -22.53
N SER A 60 -10.24 -28.37 -21.44
CA SER A 60 -11.68 -28.63 -21.29
C SER A 60 -12.15 -28.14 -19.92
N GLY A 61 -13.24 -27.37 -19.88
CA GLY A 61 -14.06 -27.23 -18.67
C GLY A 61 -13.70 -26.09 -17.71
N SER A 62 -14.26 -24.91 -17.99
CA SER A 62 -14.71 -23.88 -17.05
C SER A 62 -14.58 -24.15 -15.54
N GLY A 63 -13.87 -23.24 -14.85
CA GLY A 63 -14.29 -22.77 -13.52
C GLY A 63 -13.25 -22.83 -12.40
N SER A 64 -12.75 -21.65 -12.00
CA SER A 64 -12.06 -21.39 -10.73
C SER A 64 -10.54 -21.65 -10.68
N GLY A 65 -9.81 -21.13 -11.66
CA GLY A 65 -8.42 -20.71 -11.40
C GLY A 65 -8.44 -19.53 -10.42
N SER A 66 -7.90 -19.68 -9.22
CA SER A 66 -7.91 -18.58 -8.25
C SER A 66 -7.04 -17.43 -8.74
N HIS A 67 -7.62 -16.25 -8.97
CA HIS A 67 -6.87 -15.06 -9.41
C HIS A 67 -5.63 -14.85 -8.52
N PRO A 68 -4.42 -14.82 -9.11
CA PRO A 68 -3.20 -14.56 -8.37
C PRO A 68 -3.29 -13.25 -7.60
N ARG A 69 -2.70 -13.25 -6.40
CA ARG A 69 -2.75 -12.11 -5.49
C ARG A 69 -1.68 -11.11 -5.88
N LYS A 70 -2.04 -9.83 -5.91
CA LYS A 70 -1.08 -8.71 -5.99
C LYS A 70 -0.30 -8.60 -4.68
N LEU A 71 0.95 -9.05 -4.69
CA LEU A 71 1.82 -9.02 -3.52
C LEU A 71 2.13 -7.58 -3.13
N ILE A 72 2.27 -7.37 -1.82
CA ILE A 72 2.67 -6.11 -1.18
C ILE A 72 1.88 -4.84 -1.56
N SER A 73 0.84 -4.94 -2.41
CA SER A 73 -0.07 -3.85 -2.77
C SER A 73 -0.73 -3.19 -1.57
N HIS A 74 -0.78 -3.89 -0.42
CA HIS A 74 -1.28 -3.31 0.82
C HIS A 74 -0.37 -2.23 1.41
N ILE A 75 0.93 -2.27 1.14
CA ILE A 75 1.89 -1.23 1.51
C ILE A 75 1.60 0.05 0.73
N PHE A 76 1.13 -0.05 -0.51
CA PHE A 76 0.73 1.09 -1.34
C PHE A 76 -0.70 1.58 -1.08
N GLY A 77 -1.25 1.29 0.11
CA GLY A 77 -2.61 1.66 0.49
C GLY A 77 -3.66 0.71 -0.09
N ARG A 78 -3.76 -0.51 0.47
CA ARG A 78 -4.72 -1.54 0.01
C ARG A 78 -6.13 -0.95 -0.12
N ASN A 79 -6.80 -1.20 -1.25
CA ASN A 79 -8.17 -0.74 -1.54
C ASN A 79 -8.32 0.78 -1.75
N LYS A 80 -7.24 1.56 -1.71
CA LYS A 80 -7.27 2.94 -2.20
C LYS A 80 -7.31 2.95 -3.73
N THR A 81 -7.95 3.97 -4.29
CA THR A 81 -8.09 4.18 -5.74
C THR A 81 -6.74 4.21 -6.45
N SER A 82 -5.69 4.74 -5.80
CA SER A 82 -4.31 4.76 -6.31
C SER A 82 -3.80 3.39 -6.77
N THR A 83 -4.06 2.33 -6.00
CA THR A 83 -3.59 0.96 -6.37
C THR A 83 -4.26 0.38 -7.61
N LYS A 84 -5.39 0.95 -8.06
CA LYS A 84 -6.10 0.53 -9.27
C LYS A 84 -5.51 1.15 -10.55
N LEU A 85 -4.79 2.26 -10.42
CA LEU A 85 -4.18 2.97 -11.55
C LEU A 85 -2.94 2.26 -12.08
N PHE A 86 -2.32 1.43 -11.25
CA PHE A 86 -1.18 0.62 -11.67
C PHE A 86 -1.60 -0.49 -12.64
N PRO A 87 -0.85 -0.70 -13.74
CA PRO A 87 -1.07 -1.85 -14.61
C PRO A 87 -0.73 -3.15 -13.85
N SER A 88 -1.26 -4.28 -14.31
CA SER A 88 -1.02 -5.56 -13.62
C SER A 88 0.47 -5.90 -13.56
N THR A 89 1.24 -5.56 -14.59
CA THR A 89 2.66 -5.88 -14.73
C THR A 89 3.56 -5.33 -13.63
N VAL A 90 3.18 -4.25 -12.92
CA VAL A 90 4.01 -3.72 -11.82
C VAL A 90 3.96 -4.57 -10.55
N TRP A 91 2.92 -5.39 -10.39
CA TRP A 91 2.75 -6.20 -9.20
C TRP A 91 3.40 -7.56 -9.38
N VAL A 92 4.09 -8.02 -8.35
CA VAL A 92 4.44 -9.43 -8.22
C VAL A 92 3.17 -10.22 -7.88
N HIS A 93 2.97 -11.37 -8.53
CA HIS A 93 1.76 -12.19 -8.35
C HIS A 93 2.07 -13.58 -7.78
N TYR A 94 1.40 -13.98 -6.70
CA TYR A 94 1.41 -15.37 -6.21
C TYR A 94 0.01 -15.96 -6.22
N CYS A 95 -0.08 -17.25 -6.57
CA CYS A 95 -1.30 -18.01 -6.36
C CYS A 95 -1.69 -18.04 -4.86
N ARG A 96 -2.95 -18.39 -4.56
CA ARG A 96 -3.44 -18.43 -3.17
C ARG A 96 -2.57 -19.29 -2.25
N LYS A 97 -2.14 -20.47 -2.73
CA LYS A 97 -1.35 -21.44 -1.95
C LYS A 97 0.05 -20.89 -1.63
N HIS A 98 0.74 -20.30 -2.62
CA HIS A 98 2.06 -19.70 -2.43
C HIS A 98 2.03 -18.48 -1.52
N TYR A 99 1.04 -17.60 -1.68
CA TYR A 99 0.85 -16.47 -0.77
C TYR A 99 0.71 -16.93 0.69
N GLN A 100 -0.08 -17.98 0.93
CA GLN A 100 -0.26 -18.52 2.29
C GLN A 100 1.02 -19.13 2.85
N ARG A 101 1.81 -19.87 2.03
CA ARG A 101 3.11 -20.41 2.43
C ARG A 101 4.10 -19.30 2.79
N ALA A 102 4.29 -18.33 1.90
CA ALA A 102 5.24 -17.23 2.10
C ALA A 102 4.88 -16.40 3.34
N ARG A 103 3.61 -16.01 3.50
CA ARG A 103 3.20 -15.06 4.54
C ARG A 103 3.03 -15.67 5.93
N TYR A 104 2.43 -16.86 6.03
CA TYR A 104 1.98 -17.39 7.33
C TYR A 104 2.87 -18.51 7.88
N ARG A 105 3.72 -19.12 7.04
CA ARG A 105 4.60 -20.21 7.46
C ARG A 105 6.06 -19.80 7.61
N SER A 106 6.48 -18.69 6.99
CA SER A 106 7.85 -18.21 7.04
C SER A 106 8.04 -17.07 8.03
N ARG A 107 9.04 -17.18 8.91
CA ARG A 107 9.52 -16.08 9.76
C ARG A 107 10.27 -15.01 8.97
N ALA A 108 10.70 -15.34 7.75
CA ALA A 108 11.42 -14.43 6.86
C ALA A 108 10.48 -13.49 6.08
N TRP A 109 9.16 -13.61 6.25
CA TRP A 109 8.19 -12.82 5.50
C TRP A 109 8.44 -11.30 5.51
N PRO A 110 8.83 -10.65 6.62
CA PRO A 110 9.17 -9.22 6.60
C PRO A 110 10.33 -8.86 5.66
N PHE A 111 11.31 -9.75 5.51
CA PHE A 111 12.43 -9.56 4.57
C PHE A 111 11.98 -9.77 3.13
N THR A 112 11.20 -10.82 2.88
CA THR A 112 10.56 -11.04 1.57
C THR A 112 9.67 -9.85 1.19
N GLN A 113 9.02 -9.19 2.16
CA GLN A 113 8.29 -7.95 1.87
C GLN A 113 9.20 -6.82 1.37
N CYS A 114 10.41 -6.67 1.91
CA CYS A 114 11.38 -5.69 1.42
C CYS A 114 11.82 -6.02 -0.02
N GLU A 115 12.14 -7.30 -0.30
CA GLU A 115 12.54 -7.75 -1.64
C GLU A 115 11.42 -7.51 -2.67
N LEU A 116 10.19 -7.93 -2.36
CA LEU A 116 9.03 -7.71 -3.23
C LEU A 116 8.71 -6.22 -3.45
N LEU A 117 9.03 -5.38 -2.46
CA LEU A 117 8.85 -3.94 -2.56
C LEU A 117 9.89 -3.33 -3.50
N LEU A 118 11.17 -3.73 -3.41
CA LEU A 118 12.22 -3.31 -4.34
C LEU A 118 11.91 -3.75 -5.78
N ASP A 119 11.46 -4.98 -5.99
CA ASP A 119 11.03 -5.48 -7.30
C ASP A 119 9.89 -4.63 -7.87
N SER A 120 8.87 -4.36 -7.06
CA SER A 120 7.72 -3.57 -7.49
C SER A 120 8.12 -2.13 -7.80
N LEU A 121 9.03 -1.53 -7.02
CA LEU A 121 9.58 -0.20 -7.30
C LEU A 121 10.33 -0.17 -8.64
N GLY A 122 11.15 -1.18 -8.94
CA GLY A 122 11.80 -1.30 -10.25
C GLY A 122 10.80 -1.35 -11.40
N ARG A 123 9.72 -2.14 -11.27
CA ARG A 123 8.67 -2.23 -12.29
C ARG A 123 7.87 -0.92 -12.42
N MET A 124 7.58 -0.24 -11.32
CA MET A 124 6.89 1.05 -11.31
C MET A 124 7.73 2.16 -11.96
N GLU A 125 9.04 2.18 -11.71
CA GLU A 125 9.97 3.12 -12.33
C GLU A 125 10.08 2.87 -13.84
N ALA A 126 10.23 1.61 -14.25
CA ALA A 126 10.24 1.23 -15.67
C ALA A 126 8.92 1.56 -16.39
N TRP A 127 7.78 1.46 -15.71
CA TRP A 127 6.48 1.88 -16.25
C TRP A 127 6.37 3.41 -16.42
N GLY A 128 7.07 4.19 -15.58
CA GLY A 128 7.18 5.64 -15.73
C GLY A 128 5.94 6.47 -15.35
N GLY A 129 4.88 5.84 -14.85
CA GLY A 129 3.63 6.52 -14.47
C GLY A 129 3.62 7.16 -13.08
N VAL A 130 4.61 6.86 -12.24
CA VAL A 130 4.74 7.44 -10.89
C VAL A 130 5.68 8.65 -10.93
N GLU A 131 5.28 9.73 -10.28
CA GLU A 131 6.06 10.96 -10.15
C GLU A 131 6.84 11.00 -8.83
N SER A 132 6.17 10.72 -7.71
CA SER A 132 6.74 10.72 -6.37
C SER A 132 5.91 9.84 -5.43
N PHE A 133 6.33 9.72 -4.17
CA PHE A 133 5.63 9.00 -3.13
C PHE A 133 5.40 9.86 -1.89
N GLU A 134 4.31 9.60 -1.19
CA GLU A 134 4.04 10.06 0.17
C GLU A 134 4.15 8.89 1.13
N VAL A 135 5.07 8.98 2.10
CA VAL A 135 5.20 7.97 3.16
C VAL A 135 4.39 8.41 4.35
N VAL A 136 3.40 7.60 4.74
CA VAL A 136 2.50 7.91 5.86
C VAL A 136 2.48 6.78 6.89
N LEU A 137 2.18 7.13 8.13
CA LEU A 137 1.90 6.13 9.17
C LEU A 137 0.53 5.49 8.91
N ARG A 138 0.44 4.18 9.12
CA ARG A 138 -0.88 3.53 9.16
C ARG A 138 -1.68 4.06 10.33
N ARG A 139 -3.01 4.06 10.17
CA ARG A 139 -3.98 4.48 11.21
C ARG A 139 -3.69 3.87 12.59
N ARG A 140 -3.40 2.56 12.64
CA ARG A 140 -3.05 1.84 13.89
C ARG A 140 -1.83 2.42 14.60
N GLU A 141 -0.84 2.91 13.86
CA GLU A 141 0.35 3.53 14.44
C GLU A 141 0.05 4.95 14.93
N MET A 142 -0.73 5.72 14.17
CA MET A 142 -1.19 7.06 14.61
C MET A 142 -1.99 6.97 15.91
N GLU A 143 -2.93 6.02 16.01
CA GLU A 143 -3.72 5.78 17.21
C GLU A 143 -2.82 5.41 18.41
N ARG A 144 -1.82 4.53 18.20
CA ARG A 144 -0.85 4.14 19.25
C ARG A 144 -0.06 5.34 19.80
N LEU A 145 0.38 6.24 18.93
CA LEU A 145 1.12 7.44 19.34
C LEU A 145 0.22 8.43 20.10
N SER A 146 -0.98 8.70 19.58
CA SER A 146 -1.93 9.61 20.23
C SER A 146 -2.31 9.15 21.65
N SER A 147 -2.49 7.83 21.85
CA SER A 147 -2.80 7.27 23.17
C SER A 147 -1.61 7.32 24.12
N ALA A 148 -0.38 7.24 23.61
CA ALA A 148 0.83 7.35 24.43
C ALA A 148 1.04 8.80 24.91
N GLU A 149 0.78 9.79 24.06
CA GLU A 149 0.87 11.21 24.39
C GLU A 149 -0.17 11.64 25.43
N GLN A 150 -1.42 11.17 25.30
CA GLN A 150 -2.49 11.44 26.27
C GLN A 150 -2.13 10.93 27.68
N ARG A 151 -1.44 9.79 27.79
CA ARG A 151 -1.00 9.24 29.09
C ARG A 151 0.17 10.02 29.72
N GLN A 152 0.97 10.72 28.92
CA GLN A 152 2.07 11.55 29.42
C GLN A 152 1.60 12.97 29.80
N GLY A 153 0.55 13.49 29.14
CA GLY A 153 -0.02 14.82 29.44
C GLY A 153 -0.81 14.92 30.75
N SER A 154 -1.30 13.81 31.30
CA SER A 154 -2.12 13.79 32.52
C SER A 154 -1.32 13.71 33.84
N GLY A 155 0.02 13.71 33.80
CA GLY A 155 0.89 13.48 34.96
C GLY A 155 1.35 14.71 35.75
N LYS A 156 0.86 15.93 35.45
CA LYS A 156 1.31 17.18 36.10
C LYS A 156 0.13 18.05 36.55
N LYS A 157 -0.60 17.61 37.57
CA LYS A 157 -1.30 18.44 38.58
C LYS A 157 -1.89 17.51 39.64
N GLY A 158 -1.29 17.51 40.83
CA GLY A 158 -1.73 16.62 41.92
C GLY A 158 -0.95 16.79 43.21
N THR A 159 -0.71 18.02 43.66
CA THR A 159 -0.52 18.30 45.08
C THR A 159 -1.88 18.20 45.77
N GLY A 160 -2.02 17.31 46.77
CA GLY A 160 -3.20 17.35 47.66
C GLY A 160 -3.70 15.99 48.13
N ARG A 161 -3.07 15.51 49.20
CA ARG A 161 -3.49 14.39 50.06
C ARG A 161 -4.82 14.74 50.77
N ALA A 162 -5.85 13.90 50.65
CA ALA A 162 -6.92 13.82 51.66
C ALA A 162 -7.68 12.47 51.62
N LEU A 163 -8.07 12.08 52.83
CA LEU A 163 -8.47 10.78 53.33
C LEU A 163 -9.97 10.49 53.10
N ARG A 164 -10.26 9.21 52.87
CA ARG A 164 -11.52 8.44 53.02
C ARG A 164 -12.70 9.12 53.75
N LYS A 165 -13.94 8.91 53.26
CA LYS A 165 -15.04 8.12 53.92
C LYS A 165 -16.30 8.10 53.04
N GLY A 166 -16.94 6.95 52.89
CA GLY A 166 -18.12 6.77 52.04
C GLY A 166 -19.46 7.11 52.71
N ARG A 167 -20.52 7.23 51.90
CA ARG A 167 -21.91 6.86 52.25
C ARG A 167 -22.79 6.77 51.00
N ARG A 168 -23.75 5.84 51.07
CA ARG A 168 -24.82 5.49 50.12
C ARG A 168 -25.79 6.63 49.79
N GLY A 169 -26.39 6.55 48.59
CA GLY A 169 -27.86 6.60 48.44
C GLY A 169 -28.46 7.61 47.45
N GLY A 170 -29.21 7.09 46.46
CA GLY A 170 -30.27 7.76 45.66
C GLY A 170 -29.78 8.74 44.58
N GLY A 171 -30.30 8.82 43.36
CA GLY A 171 -31.49 8.26 42.72
C GLY A 171 -32.02 9.32 41.74
N GLY A 172 -32.02 9.03 40.43
CA GLY A 172 -32.58 9.86 39.32
C GLY A 172 -31.77 11.12 38.97
N GLU A 173 -31.61 11.57 37.72
CA GLU A 173 -32.12 11.21 36.40
C GLU A 173 -31.14 11.78 35.32
N ALA A 174 -31.39 11.41 34.06
CA ALA A 174 -30.94 12.03 32.80
C ALA A 174 -29.60 11.58 32.15
N SER A 175 -29.78 10.89 31.02
CA SER A 175 -29.07 11.01 29.73
C SER A 175 -27.56 11.28 29.70
N ALA A 176 -26.79 10.25 29.34
CA ALA A 176 -25.68 10.38 28.39
C ALA A 176 -25.19 9.01 27.88
N CYS A 177 -25.08 8.87 26.56
CA CYS A 177 -24.37 7.79 25.89
C CYS A 177 -22.85 7.98 26.06
N THR A 178 -22.20 7.12 26.84
CA THR A 178 -20.74 6.92 26.82
C THR A 178 -20.46 5.52 27.34
N SER A 179 -19.77 4.69 26.56
CA SER A 179 -19.06 3.52 27.08
C SER A 179 -17.60 3.59 26.65
N THR A 180 -16.84 4.15 27.57
CA THR A 180 -15.42 3.92 27.82
C THR A 180 -15.15 2.43 28.05
N GLY A 181 -13.94 1.99 27.71
CA GLY A 181 -13.46 0.64 27.97
C GLY A 181 -11.96 0.52 27.73
N ALA A 182 -11.19 1.27 28.50
CA ALA A 182 -9.76 1.04 28.69
C ALA A 182 -9.56 0.34 30.04
N SER A 183 -9.01 -0.88 30.02
CA SER A 183 -8.29 -1.44 31.15
C SER A 183 -7.07 -2.17 30.61
N GLY A 184 -5.90 -1.68 31.02
CA GLY A 184 -4.66 -2.43 30.97
C GLY A 184 -4.54 -3.14 32.30
N GLU A 185 -4.50 -4.46 32.28
CA GLU A 185 -4.14 -5.30 33.41
C GLU A 185 -3.22 -6.41 32.90
N GLU A 186 -1.99 -6.38 33.40
CA GLU A 186 -0.99 -7.43 33.35
C GLU A 186 -1.32 -8.39 34.49
N TYR A 187 -1.74 -9.64 34.22
CA TYR A 187 -1.67 -10.79 35.14
C TYR A 187 -2.07 -12.11 34.43
N GLY A 188 -1.39 -13.20 34.80
CA GLY A 188 -1.94 -14.57 34.93
C GLY A 188 -2.34 -15.34 33.67
N ASP A 189 -1.47 -16.25 33.24
CA ASP A 189 -1.85 -17.42 32.44
C ASP A 189 -2.42 -18.47 33.41
N ASP A 190 -3.75 -18.52 33.54
CA ASP A 190 -4.46 -19.63 34.17
C ASP A 190 -5.32 -20.30 33.08
N GLU A 191 -4.84 -21.46 32.63
CA GLU A 191 -5.61 -22.41 31.85
C GLU A 191 -6.56 -23.17 32.79
N GLU A 192 -7.78 -22.67 32.97
CA GLU A 192 -8.87 -23.45 33.55
C GLU A 192 -9.76 -23.96 32.41
N GLU A 193 -9.64 -25.26 32.16
CA GLU A 193 -10.47 -26.04 31.27
C GLU A 193 -11.88 -26.17 31.88
N SER A 194 -12.84 -25.43 31.34
CA SER A 194 -14.26 -25.71 31.59
C SER A 194 -14.97 -25.98 30.27
N ASP A 195 -15.34 -27.26 30.13
CA ASP A 195 -16.16 -27.83 29.09
C ASP A 195 -17.61 -27.37 29.29
N ASP A 196 -18.02 -26.33 28.57
CA ASP A 196 -19.42 -26.02 28.34
C ASP A 196 -19.65 -25.78 26.84
N GLY A 197 -20.54 -26.60 26.28
CA GLY A 197 -20.86 -26.78 24.86
C GLY A 197 -21.52 -25.59 24.16
N GLY A 198 -21.17 -24.35 24.53
CA GLY A 198 -21.56 -23.15 23.81
C GLY A 198 -20.71 -22.96 22.55
N ARG A 199 -21.34 -22.74 21.38
CA ARG A 199 -20.65 -22.39 20.12
C ARG A 199 -19.68 -21.23 20.35
N ARG A 200 -18.39 -21.55 20.57
CA ARG A 200 -17.32 -20.58 20.82
C ARG A 200 -17.27 -19.59 19.65
N ARG A 201 -17.79 -18.37 19.87
CA ARG A 201 -17.68 -17.28 18.91
C ARG A 201 -16.19 -17.10 18.60
N ARG A 202 -15.78 -17.36 17.36
CA ARG A 202 -14.38 -17.20 16.92
C ARG A 202 -13.92 -15.81 17.29
N ARG A 203 -13.02 -15.72 18.27
CA ARG A 203 -12.41 -14.45 18.70
C ARG A 203 -11.77 -13.77 17.48
N LYS A 204 -12.03 -12.48 17.31
CA LYS A 204 -11.44 -11.71 16.20
C LYS A 204 -9.90 -11.77 16.32
N PRO A 205 -9.16 -12.03 15.21
CA PRO A 205 -7.72 -12.03 15.24
C PRO A 205 -7.18 -10.70 15.76
N ARG A 206 -6.44 -10.71 16.86
CA ARG A 206 -5.78 -9.52 17.40
C ARG A 206 -4.55 -9.23 16.54
N ILE A 207 -4.60 -8.13 15.78
CA ILE A 207 -3.49 -7.69 14.95
C ILE A 207 -2.37 -7.23 15.87
N LYS A 208 -1.19 -7.86 15.78
CA LYS A 208 0.00 -7.42 16.53
C LYS A 208 0.42 -6.04 16.04
N ALA A 209 0.61 -5.08 16.96
CA ALA A 209 1.16 -3.77 16.62
C ALA A 209 2.61 -3.94 16.12
N CYS A 210 3.01 -3.17 15.12
CA CYS A 210 4.38 -3.14 14.62
C CYS A 210 4.87 -1.69 14.68
N PRO A 211 5.41 -1.26 15.84
CA PRO A 211 5.82 0.12 16.05
C PRO A 211 6.76 0.61 14.94
N VAL A 212 6.59 1.85 14.51
CA VAL A 212 7.45 2.46 13.50
C VAL A 212 8.68 3.07 14.21
N PRO A 213 9.92 2.70 13.82
CA PRO A 213 11.13 3.28 14.38
C PRO A 213 11.15 4.81 14.33
N GLY A 214 11.83 5.45 15.27
CA GLY A 214 11.90 6.92 15.36
C GLY A 214 12.41 7.58 14.09
N TRP A 215 13.46 7.02 13.48
CA TRP A 215 14.01 7.52 12.22
C TRP A 215 12.99 7.44 11.08
N LEU A 216 12.24 6.33 10.99
CA LEU A 216 11.27 6.12 9.91
C LEU A 216 10.07 7.05 10.07
N ARG A 217 9.70 7.39 11.31
CA ARG A 217 8.70 8.43 11.59
C ARG A 217 9.17 9.81 11.13
N ALA A 218 10.42 10.16 11.39
CA ALA A 218 10.99 11.45 10.94
C ALA A 218 11.05 11.56 9.41
N GLU A 219 11.15 10.42 8.70
CA GLU A 219 11.19 10.36 7.24
C GLU A 219 9.80 10.32 6.57
N THR A 220 8.71 10.36 7.33
CA THR A 220 7.35 10.44 6.75
C THR A 220 7.11 11.79 6.08
N GLY A 221 6.29 11.79 5.03
CA GLY A 221 5.93 12.99 4.28
C GLY A 221 5.84 12.76 2.77
N PRO A 222 5.42 13.80 2.02
CA PRO A 222 5.27 13.75 0.58
C PRO A 222 6.60 13.92 -0.18
N GLY A 223 6.56 13.74 -1.50
CA GLY A 223 7.63 14.13 -2.41
C GLY A 223 8.83 13.19 -2.49
N LYS A 224 8.74 11.99 -1.91
CA LYS A 224 9.83 11.01 -1.92
C LYS A 224 10.03 10.44 -3.32
N SER A 225 11.28 10.44 -3.78
CA SER A 225 11.72 9.82 -5.03
C SER A 225 11.84 8.30 -4.91
N PHE A 226 11.98 7.60 -6.05
CA PHE A 226 12.27 6.17 -6.06
C PHE A 226 13.54 5.81 -5.30
N ALA A 227 14.61 6.61 -5.45
CA ALA A 227 15.88 6.39 -4.78
C ALA A 227 15.73 6.51 -3.25
N GLU A 228 15.00 7.52 -2.77
CA GLU A 228 14.73 7.67 -1.33
C GLU A 228 13.90 6.49 -0.80
N ILE A 229 12.86 6.07 -1.51
CA ILE A 229 12.06 4.91 -1.06
C ILE A 229 12.92 3.64 -1.03
N ARG A 230 13.80 3.40 -2.02
CA ARG A 230 14.74 2.26 -1.99
C ARG A 230 15.65 2.31 -0.77
N ALA A 231 16.28 3.45 -0.51
CA ALA A 231 17.14 3.64 0.66
C ALA A 231 16.38 3.42 1.98
N MET A 232 15.13 3.88 2.08
CA MET A 232 14.27 3.60 3.24
C MET A 232 13.99 2.10 3.40
N VAL A 233 13.73 1.37 2.31
CA VAL A 233 13.45 -0.07 2.34
C VAL A 233 14.70 -0.88 2.72
N GLU A 234 15.87 -0.49 2.22
CA GLU A 234 17.16 -1.07 2.60
C GLU A 234 17.45 -0.86 4.09
N ARG A 235 17.27 0.37 4.59
CA ARG A 235 17.41 0.66 6.02
C ARG A 235 16.41 -0.09 6.90
N ILE A 236 15.15 -0.26 6.43
CA ILE A 236 14.17 -1.13 7.12
C ILE A 236 14.69 -2.57 7.20
N ARG A 237 15.30 -3.09 6.12
CA ARG A 237 15.85 -4.45 6.10
C ARG A 237 17.00 -4.62 7.09
N GLU A 238 17.88 -3.63 7.22
CA GLU A 238 18.95 -3.61 8.22
C GLU A 238 18.38 -3.65 9.65
N ASP A 239 17.41 -2.79 9.95
CA ASP A 239 16.71 -2.76 11.24
C ASP A 239 16.04 -4.11 11.57
N LEU A 240 15.38 -4.74 10.59
CA LEU A 240 14.76 -6.05 10.74
C LEU A 240 15.81 -7.13 11.06
N THR A 241 16.98 -7.05 10.43
CA THR A 241 18.11 -7.96 10.67
C THR A 241 18.62 -7.83 12.10
N GLU A 242 18.84 -6.59 12.55
CA GLU A 242 19.30 -6.31 13.91
C GLU A 242 18.27 -6.75 14.96
N GLN A 243 16.99 -6.49 14.73
CA GLN A 243 15.90 -6.99 15.59
C GLN A 243 15.88 -8.52 15.65
N GLN A 244 16.04 -9.20 14.51
CA GLN A 244 16.08 -10.66 14.48
C GLN A 244 17.29 -11.22 15.24
N HIS A 245 18.45 -10.57 15.14
CA HIS A 245 19.64 -10.94 15.91
C HIS A 245 19.41 -10.79 17.41
N ARG A 246 18.86 -9.66 17.88
CA ARG A 246 18.50 -9.44 19.28
C ARG A 246 17.52 -10.49 19.80
N LEU A 247 16.49 -10.82 19.02
CA LEU A 247 15.51 -11.86 19.39
C LEU A 247 16.16 -13.25 19.47
N THR A 248 17.07 -13.57 18.55
CA THR A 248 17.79 -14.84 18.54
C THR A 248 18.74 -14.96 19.74
N GLN A 249 19.43 -13.88 20.11
CA GLN A 249 20.29 -13.87 21.30
C GLN A 249 19.50 -14.01 22.59
N LYS A 250 18.37 -13.30 22.72
CA LYS A 250 17.49 -13.37 23.91
C LYS A 250 16.90 -14.78 24.14
N THR A 251 16.75 -15.57 23.08
CA THR A 251 16.11 -16.90 23.13
C THR A 251 17.06 -18.07 23.30
N LYS A 252 18.38 -17.84 23.22
CA LYS A 252 19.41 -18.89 23.32
C LYS A 252 19.45 -19.65 24.65
N GLY A 253 18.62 -19.29 25.65
CA GLY A 253 18.51 -20.01 26.92
C GLY A 253 17.10 -20.17 27.50
N THR A 254 16.04 -19.68 26.83
CA THR A 254 14.68 -19.56 27.40
C THR A 254 13.62 -20.39 26.65
N GLY A 255 14.03 -21.27 25.75
CA GLY A 255 13.10 -22.02 24.88
C GLY A 255 12.50 -21.15 23.75
N LYS A 256 11.74 -21.77 22.84
CA LYS A 256 11.24 -21.13 21.60
C LYS A 256 10.42 -19.86 21.90
N SER A 257 10.93 -18.66 21.56
CA SER A 257 10.05 -17.48 21.52
C SER A 257 9.12 -17.51 20.31
N LYS A 258 7.85 -17.23 20.57
CA LYS A 258 6.83 -16.96 19.55
C LYS A 258 6.98 -15.55 18.95
N GLU A 259 7.94 -14.77 19.41
CA GLU A 259 8.21 -13.41 18.95
C GLU A 259 8.90 -13.42 17.60
N GLN A 260 8.44 -12.59 16.68
CA GLN A 260 8.91 -12.48 15.30
C GLN A 260 9.03 -11.02 14.95
N VAL A 261 10.04 -10.67 14.17
CA VAL A 261 10.11 -9.34 13.55
C VAL A 261 8.92 -9.14 12.61
N LEU A 262 8.49 -7.90 12.45
CA LEU A 262 7.34 -7.53 11.63
C LEU A 262 7.71 -6.29 10.81
N PHE A 263 7.14 -6.17 9.61
CA PHE A 263 7.35 -4.99 8.76
C PHE A 263 6.65 -3.75 9.37
N PRO A 264 7.31 -2.57 9.43
CA PRO A 264 6.77 -1.37 10.07
C PRO A 264 5.39 -0.91 9.54
N ASP A 265 4.63 -0.26 10.40
CA ASP A 265 3.29 0.25 10.12
C ASP A 265 3.25 1.54 9.29
N ILE A 266 3.73 1.46 8.06
CA ILE A 266 3.70 2.54 7.08
C ILE A 266 2.86 2.20 5.83
N GLU A 267 2.48 3.23 5.09
CA GLU A 267 2.02 3.15 3.71
C GLU A 267 2.88 4.04 2.82
N ILE A 268 3.11 3.61 1.59
CA ILE A 268 3.87 4.33 0.57
C ILE A 268 2.89 4.67 -0.55
N LEU A 269 2.32 5.87 -0.54
CA LEU A 269 1.26 6.26 -1.46
C LEU A 269 1.86 6.92 -2.70
N PRO A 270 1.59 6.42 -3.92
CA PRO A 270 2.14 7.03 -5.13
C PRO A 270 1.37 8.29 -5.51
N THR A 271 2.12 9.27 -6.00
CA THR A 271 1.62 10.40 -6.80
C THR A 271 1.85 10.05 -8.27
N PHE A 272 0.80 10.07 -9.08
CA PHE A 272 0.88 9.70 -10.49
C PHE A 272 1.06 10.92 -11.38
N ARG A 273 1.74 10.71 -12.51
CA ARG A 273 1.84 11.72 -13.57
C ARG A 273 0.47 12.01 -14.19
N SER A 274 0.32 13.21 -14.76
CA SER A 274 -0.94 13.68 -15.38
C SER A 274 -1.52 12.68 -16.38
N TRP A 275 -0.69 12.12 -17.25
CA TRP A 275 -1.14 11.19 -18.30
C TRP A 275 -1.83 9.93 -17.74
N VAL A 276 -1.42 9.46 -16.55
CA VAL A 276 -2.06 8.31 -15.89
C VAL A 276 -3.46 8.68 -15.42
N LEU A 277 -3.61 9.89 -14.87
CA LEU A 277 -4.88 10.39 -14.38
C LEU A 277 -5.86 10.64 -15.54
N GLU A 278 -5.36 11.24 -16.63
CA GLU A 278 -6.11 11.46 -17.88
C GLU A 278 -6.57 10.14 -18.51
N GLN A 279 -5.71 9.13 -18.53
CA GLN A 279 -6.08 7.81 -19.01
C GLN A 279 -7.19 7.18 -18.16
N ALA A 280 -7.11 7.31 -16.83
CA ALA A 280 -8.10 6.78 -15.92
C ALA A 280 -9.47 7.47 -16.04
N THR A 281 -9.50 8.78 -16.29
CA THR A 281 -10.76 9.51 -16.54
C THR A 281 -11.38 9.09 -17.86
N ALA A 282 -10.60 9.00 -18.94
CA ALA A 282 -11.07 8.53 -20.24
C ALA A 282 -11.64 7.11 -20.19
N ASP A 283 -11.00 6.21 -19.45
CA ASP A 283 -11.49 4.84 -19.25
C ASP A 283 -12.79 4.80 -18.43
N GLY A 284 -12.91 5.65 -17.41
CA GLY A 284 -14.13 5.81 -16.63
C GLY A 284 -15.33 6.28 -17.48
N GLU A 285 -15.12 7.28 -18.33
CA GLU A 285 -16.15 7.77 -19.25
C GLU A 285 -16.57 6.71 -20.27
N ASN A 286 -15.61 6.01 -20.86
CA ASN A 286 -15.87 4.93 -21.82
C ASN A 286 -16.65 3.78 -21.19
N THR A 287 -16.36 3.44 -19.93
CA THR A 287 -17.08 2.40 -19.19
C THR A 287 -18.52 2.85 -18.88
N SER A 288 -18.72 4.12 -18.49
CA SER A 288 -20.05 4.71 -18.30
C SER A 288 -20.88 4.70 -19.59
N LYS A 289 -20.28 5.07 -20.73
CA LYS A 289 -20.93 5.03 -22.05
C LYS A 289 -21.32 3.60 -22.46
N LYS A 290 -20.43 2.61 -22.30
CA LYS A 290 -20.73 1.20 -22.58
C LYS A 290 -21.85 0.64 -21.70
N SER A 291 -21.87 0.98 -20.42
CA SER A 291 -22.94 0.57 -19.49
C SER A 291 -24.31 1.18 -19.85
N ARG A 292 -24.34 2.40 -20.38
CA ARG A 292 -25.56 3.08 -20.86
C ARG A 292 -26.11 2.45 -22.15
N VAL A 293 -25.25 2.06 -23.09
CA VAL A 293 -25.67 1.38 -24.32
C VAL A 293 -26.26 0.00 -24.02
N SER A 294 -25.68 -0.75 -23.08
CA SER A 294 -26.21 -2.07 -22.67
C SER A 294 -27.60 -2.01 -22.03
N ARG A 295 -28.01 -0.89 -21.42
CA ARG A 295 -29.35 -0.73 -20.82
C ARG A 295 -30.43 -0.33 -21.82
N LYS A 296 -30.07 0.27 -22.96
CA LYS A 296 -31.03 0.69 -24.00
C LYS A 296 -31.51 -0.46 -24.92
N GLY A 297 -30.90 -1.64 -24.84
CA GLY A 297 -31.27 -2.81 -25.66
C GLY A 297 -32.20 -3.83 -25.02
N ALA A 298 -32.69 -3.59 -23.79
CA ALA A 298 -33.46 -4.58 -23.02
C ALA A 298 -34.95 -4.19 -22.87
N VAL A 299 -35.67 -3.98 -23.98
CA VAL A 299 -37.15 -4.04 -23.99
C VAL A 299 -37.58 -4.62 -25.34
N GLN A 300 -37.99 -5.89 -25.37
CA GLN A 300 -39.05 -6.44 -26.24
C GLN A 300 -39.23 -7.95 -25.98
N LYS A 301 -40.22 -8.29 -25.15
CA LYS A 301 -41.01 -9.54 -25.18
C LYS A 301 -42.40 -9.11 -24.67
N GLY A 302 -43.46 -9.06 -25.45
CA GLY A 302 -43.98 -10.10 -26.34
C GLY A 302 -45.32 -10.54 -25.73
N THR A 303 -46.37 -9.73 -25.92
CA THR A 303 -47.70 -9.99 -25.36
C THR A 303 -48.35 -11.13 -26.15
N LYS A 304 -48.59 -12.25 -25.47
CA LYS A 304 -49.21 -13.45 -26.04
C LYS A 304 -50.73 -13.27 -26.01
N VAL A 305 -51.35 -13.33 -27.18
CA VAL A 305 -52.82 -13.39 -27.38
C VAL A 305 -53.32 -14.73 -26.82
N ILE A 306 -54.39 -14.69 -26.03
CA ILE A 306 -55.12 -15.87 -25.55
C ILE A 306 -56.49 -15.84 -26.23
N GLN A 307 -56.85 -16.95 -26.87
CA GLN A 307 -58.17 -17.23 -27.46
C GLN A 307 -59.22 -17.46 -26.38
#